data_AF-A0A930Y3Z8-F1
#
_entry.id   AF-A0A930Y3Z8-F1
#
_cell.length_a   1.000
_cell.length_b   1.000
_cell.length_c   1.000
_cell.angle_alpha   90.00
_cell.angle_beta   90.00
_cell.angle_gamma   90.00
#
_symmetry.space_group_name_H-M   'P 1'
#
loop_
_entity.id
_entity.type
_entity.pdbx_description
1 polymer ?
#
loop_
_entity_poly.entity_id
_entity_poly.type
_entity_poly.pdbx_seq_one_letter_code
_entity_poly.pdbx_strand_id
1 'polypeptide(L)'
;MQHEPPAANRSTSTAALLCGLLLVAPAIAPAQDDAAPADPALPLEVQAPAESKPAKKAPDPRQRFLNLRNRALAGQPVDFRALRLAWTDMPAYTPYSVADDQLLKFARQTQQNGFNRRCLTYTRELLDRAWIDYRVHHLAADCYAGIRERALSAVHRGIAEGLQKSIGQVGSGRSREKAWKIVDLGELHTYAEANEFRIDSTRLVDHAVRERYLVVVFRDALGGEYRRWFDISAIFIEQFSYLIDPAQERVDKEMRENYKAGRLGKIDVEADKPVITKESLKREPVEKLFSMPEEF
;
A
#
# COMPACT_ATOMS: atom_id res chain seq x y z
N MET A 1 5.59 32.98 -61.76
CA MET A 1 5.85 33.84 -60.59
C MET A 1 6.24 32.92 -59.45
N GLN A 2 7.53 32.88 -59.16
CA GLN A 2 8.16 31.97 -58.20
C GLN A 2 8.17 32.63 -56.82
N HIS A 3 7.76 31.91 -55.79
CA HIS A 3 7.83 32.35 -54.40
C HIS A 3 9.11 31.79 -53.76
N GLU A 4 10.04 32.67 -53.40
CA GLU A 4 11.17 32.37 -52.52
C GLU A 4 10.72 32.37 -51.05
N PRO A 5 11.26 31.46 -50.21
CA PRO A 5 11.09 31.50 -48.75
C PRO A 5 12.14 32.40 -48.06
N PRO A 6 11.81 33.08 -46.95
CA PRO A 6 12.77 33.93 -46.23
C PRO A 6 13.74 33.15 -45.33
N ALA A 7 14.95 33.70 -45.24
CA ALA A 7 16.14 33.15 -44.62
C ALA A 7 16.09 33.03 -43.08
N ALA A 8 16.71 31.96 -42.58
CA ALA A 8 16.94 31.67 -41.18
C ALA A 8 18.07 32.55 -40.59
N ASN A 9 17.77 33.26 -39.51
CA ASN A 9 18.71 34.09 -38.79
C ASN A 9 19.44 33.23 -37.73
N ARG A 10 20.75 33.02 -37.92
CA ARG A 10 21.63 32.36 -36.94
C ARG A 10 22.17 33.42 -35.98
N SER A 11 21.89 33.28 -34.68
CA SER A 11 22.61 34.01 -33.64
C SER A 11 23.52 33.04 -32.90
N THR A 12 24.82 33.24 -33.10
CA THR A 12 25.90 32.66 -32.32
C THR A 12 26.30 33.66 -31.25
N SER A 13 26.21 33.28 -29.97
CA SER A 13 26.93 33.97 -28.89
C SER A 13 27.66 32.95 -28.01
N THR A 14 28.94 32.80 -28.35
CA THR A 14 30.03 32.47 -27.44
C THR A 14 30.20 33.58 -26.39
N ALA A 15 30.18 33.23 -25.10
CA ALA A 15 30.97 33.92 -24.08
C ALA A 15 31.14 33.02 -22.86
N ALA A 16 32.36 32.51 -22.71
CA ALA A 16 32.84 31.86 -21.51
C ALA A 16 32.96 32.89 -20.37
N LEU A 17 32.56 32.51 -19.16
CA LEU A 17 33.07 33.14 -17.94
C LEU A 17 33.47 32.03 -16.96
N LEU A 18 34.79 31.81 -16.87
CA LEU A 18 35.42 31.19 -15.73
C LEU A 18 35.20 32.10 -14.51
N CYS A 19 34.61 31.58 -13.46
CA CYS A 19 34.77 32.13 -12.12
C CYS A 19 35.09 30.97 -11.17
N GLY A 20 36.36 30.91 -10.76
CA GLY A 20 36.84 29.94 -9.80
C GLY A 20 36.28 30.25 -8.42
N LEU A 21 35.60 29.26 -7.84
CA LEU A 21 35.33 29.23 -6.41
C LEU A 21 36.30 28.22 -5.78
N LEU A 22 37.30 28.75 -5.07
CA LEU A 22 38.14 27.98 -4.16
C LEU A 22 37.25 27.47 -3.00
N LEU A 23 37.05 26.15 -2.96
CA LEU A 23 36.52 25.44 -1.78
C LEU A 23 37.66 25.31 -0.76
N VAL A 24 37.59 26.13 0.29
CA VAL A 24 38.38 25.94 1.51
C VAL A 24 37.68 24.85 2.33
N ALA A 25 38.30 23.69 2.45
CA ALA A 25 37.86 22.63 3.36
C ALA A 25 38.27 22.98 4.80
N PRO A 26 37.35 23.04 5.77
CA PRO A 26 37.74 23.10 7.18
C PRO A 26 38.21 21.73 7.66
N ALA A 27 39.34 21.74 8.36
CA ALA A 27 39.93 20.60 9.04
C ALA A 27 38.95 20.03 10.10
N ILE A 28 38.70 18.72 10.01
CA ILE A 28 37.96 17.95 11.01
C ILE A 28 38.94 17.66 12.17
N ALA A 29 38.72 18.29 13.32
CA ALA A 29 39.37 17.91 14.57
C ALA A 29 38.69 16.68 15.18
N PRO A 30 39.43 15.77 15.83
CA PRO A 30 38.85 14.61 16.49
C PRO A 30 38.07 15.02 17.74
N ALA A 31 36.88 14.43 17.90
CA ALA A 31 36.03 14.55 19.08
C ALA A 31 36.74 13.96 20.31
N GLN A 32 36.81 14.76 21.38
CA GLN A 32 37.21 14.31 22.71
C GLN A 32 35.97 13.76 23.43
N ASP A 33 36.07 12.52 23.92
CA ASP A 33 35.14 11.91 24.85
C ASP A 33 35.28 12.58 26.22
N ASP A 34 34.38 13.52 26.53
CA ASP A 34 34.21 14.02 27.88
C ASP A 34 33.13 13.19 28.60
N ALA A 35 33.61 12.41 29.56
CA ALA A 35 32.81 11.65 30.50
C ALA A 35 31.92 12.59 31.34
N ALA A 36 30.62 12.34 31.32
CA ALA A 36 29.66 13.02 32.19
C ALA A 36 29.87 12.61 33.67
N PRO A 37 29.86 13.56 34.62
CA PRO A 37 29.86 13.24 36.04
C PRO A 37 28.52 12.63 36.45
N ALA A 38 28.60 11.60 37.29
CA ALA A 38 27.44 10.94 37.89
C ALA A 38 26.68 11.91 38.81
N ASP A 39 25.40 12.15 38.51
CA ASP A 39 24.48 12.82 39.42
C ASP A 39 24.15 11.91 40.63
N PRO A 40 24.08 12.45 41.86
CA PRO A 40 23.68 11.70 43.02
C PRO A 40 22.17 11.41 42.96
N ALA A 41 21.82 10.13 43.08
CA ALA A 41 20.46 9.63 43.12
C ALA A 41 19.64 10.30 44.25
N LEU A 42 18.59 11.03 43.87
CA LEU A 42 17.53 11.44 44.78
C LEU A 42 16.64 10.23 45.12
N PRO A 43 16.17 10.11 46.37
CA PRO A 43 15.34 8.99 46.80
C PRO A 43 13.98 8.97 46.07
N LEU A 44 13.66 7.83 45.46
CA LEU A 44 12.36 7.50 44.89
C LEU A 44 11.31 7.47 46.01
N GLU A 45 10.54 8.54 46.12
CA GLU A 45 9.33 8.56 46.92
C GLU A 45 8.27 7.72 46.21
N VAL A 46 7.95 6.56 46.80
CA VAL A 46 6.95 5.60 46.29
C VAL A 46 5.57 6.23 46.41
N GLN A 47 5.12 6.90 45.35
CA GLN A 47 3.72 7.30 45.23
C GLN A 47 2.86 6.04 45.05
N ALA A 48 1.92 5.85 45.98
CA ALA A 48 0.92 4.80 45.89
C ALA A 48 0.17 4.89 44.54
N PRO A 49 -0.17 3.76 43.91
CA PRO A 49 -0.82 3.76 42.60
C PRO A 49 -2.17 4.45 42.70
N ALA A 50 -2.30 5.60 42.03
CA ALA A 50 -3.58 6.27 41.83
C ALA A 50 -4.55 5.28 41.17
N GLU A 51 -5.73 5.11 41.78
CA GLU A 51 -6.83 4.32 41.21
C GLU A 51 -7.10 4.79 39.78
N SER A 52 -6.77 3.93 38.82
CA SER A 52 -6.96 4.22 37.40
C SER A 52 -8.45 4.16 37.09
N LYS A 53 -9.02 5.30 36.69
CA LYS A 53 -10.36 5.38 36.10
C LYS A 53 -10.49 4.31 35.01
N PRO A 54 -11.61 3.54 34.97
CA PRO A 54 -11.78 2.49 33.98
C PRO A 54 -11.66 3.09 32.58
N ALA A 55 -10.69 2.58 31.80
CA ALA A 55 -10.44 3.01 30.44
C ALA A 55 -11.72 2.84 29.61
N LYS A 56 -12.18 3.92 28.97
CA LYS A 56 -13.29 3.90 28.01
C LYS A 56 -13.00 2.80 26.98
N LYS A 57 -13.89 1.82 26.86
CA LYS A 57 -13.78 0.72 25.89
C LYS A 57 -13.49 1.31 24.51
N ALA A 58 -12.49 0.76 23.82
CA ALA A 58 -12.12 1.24 22.49
C ALA A 58 -13.36 1.25 21.57
N PRO A 59 -13.53 2.29 20.73
CA PRO A 59 -14.66 2.36 19.80
C PRO A 59 -14.72 1.12 18.92
N ASP A 60 -15.94 0.65 18.65
CA ASP A 60 -16.23 -0.39 17.66
C ASP A 60 -15.50 -0.10 16.33
N PRO A 61 -14.73 -1.05 15.75
CA PRO A 61 -13.99 -0.83 14.51
C PRO A 61 -14.84 -0.31 13.36
N ARG A 62 -16.07 -0.81 13.22
CA ARG A 62 -17.02 -0.30 12.22
C ARG A 62 -17.36 1.16 12.47
N GLN A 63 -17.67 1.52 13.72
CA GLN A 63 -17.93 2.92 14.07
C GLN A 63 -16.71 3.82 13.81
N ARG A 64 -15.49 3.32 14.07
CA ARG A 64 -14.25 4.04 13.75
C ARG A 64 -14.12 4.33 12.26
N PHE A 65 -14.33 3.32 11.41
CA PHE A 65 -14.32 3.48 9.95
C PHE A 65 -15.38 4.50 9.49
N LEU A 66 -16.64 4.32 9.92
CA LEU A 66 -17.75 5.20 9.52
C LEU A 66 -17.51 6.66 9.93
N ASN A 67 -16.95 6.90 11.12
CA ASN A 67 -16.63 8.25 11.57
C ASN A 67 -15.57 8.91 10.68
N LEU A 68 -14.48 8.20 10.37
CA LEU A 68 -13.41 8.73 9.50
C LEU A 68 -13.92 8.96 8.07
N ARG A 69 -14.71 8.02 7.55
CA ARG A 69 -15.35 8.11 6.23
C ARG A 69 -16.25 9.35 6.11
N ASN A 70 -17.13 9.55 7.08
CA ASN A 70 -18.09 10.66 7.06
C ASN A 70 -17.38 12.02 7.19
N ARG A 71 -16.30 12.10 7.98
CA ARG A 71 -15.44 13.30 8.03
C ARG A 71 -14.78 13.58 6.67
N ALA A 72 -14.30 12.54 5.99
CA ALA A 72 -13.67 12.69 4.68
C ALA A 72 -14.67 13.18 3.63
N LEU A 73 -15.90 12.65 3.62
CA LEU A 73 -16.99 13.10 2.77
C LEU A 73 -17.44 14.54 3.08
N ALA A 74 -17.34 14.97 4.33
CA ALA A 74 -17.61 16.34 4.74
C ALA A 74 -16.45 17.31 4.42
N GLY A 75 -15.36 16.85 3.78
CA GLY A 75 -14.18 17.66 3.47
C GLY A 75 -13.38 18.09 4.71
N GLN A 76 -13.57 17.40 5.85
CA GLN A 76 -12.84 17.69 7.08
C GLN A 76 -11.46 17.01 7.06
N PRO A 77 -10.48 17.49 7.86
CA PRO A 77 -9.20 16.81 8.03
C PRO A 77 -9.42 15.36 8.54
N VAL A 78 -8.75 14.38 7.92
CA VAL A 78 -8.86 12.96 8.27
C VAL A 78 -7.47 12.31 8.23
N ASP A 79 -7.22 11.40 9.17
CA ASP A 79 -6.09 10.47 9.10
C ASP A 79 -6.45 9.33 8.14
N PHE A 80 -6.02 9.46 6.89
CA PHE A 80 -6.29 8.48 5.83
C PHE A 80 -5.61 7.13 6.06
N ARG A 81 -4.51 7.10 6.83
CA ARG A 81 -3.90 5.83 7.25
C ARG A 81 -4.83 5.12 8.23
N ALA A 82 -5.32 5.82 9.25
CA ALA A 82 -6.27 5.24 10.19
C ALA A 82 -7.56 4.78 9.50
N LEU A 83 -8.00 5.50 8.46
CA LEU A 83 -9.17 5.15 7.66
C LEU A 83 -8.97 3.85 6.87
N ARG A 84 -7.84 3.72 6.16
CA ARG A 84 -7.49 2.49 5.42
C ARG A 84 -7.35 1.29 6.33
N LEU A 85 -6.69 1.46 7.48
CA LEU A 85 -6.55 0.38 8.44
C LEU A 85 -7.88 0.00 9.08
N ALA A 86 -8.79 0.95 9.33
CA ALA A 86 -10.11 0.63 9.86
C ALA A 86 -11.01 -0.07 8.82
N TRP A 87 -10.71 0.06 7.53
CA TRP A 87 -11.43 -0.66 6.48
C TRP A 87 -11.23 -2.17 6.55
N THR A 88 -10.05 -2.63 6.99
CA THR A 88 -9.76 -4.07 7.09
C THR A 88 -10.61 -4.79 8.13
N ASP A 89 -11.24 -4.04 9.04
CA ASP A 89 -12.13 -4.57 10.07
C ASP A 89 -13.61 -4.63 9.62
N MET A 90 -13.91 -4.20 8.40
CA MET A 90 -15.27 -4.16 7.87
C MET A 90 -15.68 -5.54 7.31
N PRO A 91 -16.93 -6.01 7.54
CA PRO A 91 -17.41 -7.28 6.97
C PRO A 91 -17.41 -7.34 5.43
N ALA A 92 -17.36 -6.18 4.76
CA ALA A 92 -17.32 -6.07 3.31
C ALA A 92 -15.87 -6.03 2.77
N TYR A 93 -14.86 -6.15 3.61
CA TYR A 93 -13.47 -6.08 3.21
C TYR A 93 -13.09 -7.30 2.36
N THR A 94 -12.89 -7.06 1.06
CA THR A 94 -12.45 -8.06 0.09
C THR A 94 -11.22 -7.53 -0.65
N PRO A 95 -9.99 -7.88 -0.24
CA PRO A 95 -8.77 -7.30 -0.80
C PRO A 95 -8.41 -7.81 -2.21
N TYR A 96 -9.20 -8.75 -2.75
CA TYR A 96 -9.03 -9.36 -4.08
C TYR A 96 -10.35 -9.35 -4.84
N SER A 97 -10.59 -8.33 -5.69
CA SER A 97 -11.79 -8.30 -6.53
C SER A 97 -11.44 -8.00 -7.99
N VAL A 98 -11.25 -9.06 -8.78
CA VAL A 98 -11.01 -8.98 -10.23
C VAL A 98 -12.20 -8.34 -10.97
N ALA A 99 -13.42 -8.57 -10.47
CA ALA A 99 -14.64 -7.99 -11.02
C ALA A 99 -14.63 -6.46 -10.94
N ASP A 100 -14.02 -5.90 -9.89
CA ASP A 100 -13.97 -4.46 -9.68
C ASP A 100 -12.98 -3.78 -10.64
N ASP A 101 -11.87 -4.44 -11.02
CA ASP A 101 -10.94 -3.89 -12.02
C ASP A 101 -11.58 -3.80 -13.42
N GLN A 102 -12.38 -4.80 -13.82
CA GLN A 102 -13.13 -4.75 -15.07
C GLN A 102 -14.17 -3.64 -15.06
N LEU A 103 -14.94 -3.53 -13.97
CA LEU A 103 -15.94 -2.47 -13.80
C LEU A 103 -15.29 -1.08 -13.79
N LEU A 104 -14.13 -0.93 -13.16
CA LEU A 104 -13.34 0.30 -13.17
C LEU A 104 -12.88 0.66 -14.59
N LYS A 105 -12.41 -0.32 -15.37
CA LYS A 105 -12.07 -0.12 -16.79
C LYS A 105 -13.27 0.38 -17.60
N PHE A 106 -14.44 -0.26 -17.44
CA PHE A 106 -15.67 0.19 -18.09
C PHE A 106 -16.10 1.59 -17.65
N ALA A 107 -15.96 1.92 -16.35
CA ALA A 107 -16.26 3.24 -15.82
C ALA A 107 -15.35 4.32 -16.44
N ARG A 108 -14.05 4.04 -16.58
CA ARG A 108 -13.09 4.93 -17.24
C ARG A 108 -13.43 5.15 -18.72
N GLN A 109 -13.71 4.08 -19.46
CA GLN A 109 -14.13 4.20 -20.87
C GLN A 109 -15.43 5.02 -21.00
N THR A 110 -16.37 4.83 -20.08
CA THR A 110 -17.62 5.59 -20.04
C THR A 110 -17.36 7.08 -19.80
N GLN A 111 -16.45 7.42 -18.90
CA GLN A 111 -16.01 8.79 -18.64
C GLN A 111 -15.31 9.42 -19.85
N GLN A 112 -14.39 8.70 -20.49
CA GLN A 112 -13.64 9.16 -21.67
C GLN A 112 -14.57 9.47 -22.86
N ASN A 113 -15.68 8.74 -22.98
CA ASN A 113 -16.72 8.99 -23.98
C ASN A 113 -17.70 10.13 -23.58
N GLY A 114 -17.46 10.84 -22.49
CA GLY A 114 -18.27 11.97 -22.03
C GLY A 114 -19.55 11.58 -21.26
N PHE A 115 -19.80 10.28 -21.01
CA PHE A 115 -20.98 9.80 -20.31
C PHE A 115 -20.83 9.88 -18.78
N ASN A 116 -20.50 11.05 -18.27
CA ASN A 116 -20.13 11.29 -16.87
C ASN A 116 -21.19 10.84 -15.85
N ARG A 117 -22.49 11.00 -16.13
CA ARG A 117 -23.57 10.51 -15.24
C ARG A 117 -23.57 8.98 -15.10
N ARG A 118 -23.29 8.26 -16.20
CA ARG A 118 -23.23 6.80 -16.21
C ARG A 118 -21.94 6.31 -15.52
N CYS A 119 -20.83 7.01 -15.73
CA CYS A 119 -19.62 6.79 -14.94
C CYS A 119 -19.90 6.85 -13.43
N LEU A 120 -20.63 7.88 -12.98
CA LEU A 120 -20.97 8.02 -11.55
C LEU A 120 -21.81 6.87 -10.99
N THR A 121 -22.60 6.18 -11.81
CA THR A 121 -23.30 4.96 -11.39
C THR A 121 -22.29 3.85 -11.07
N TYR A 122 -21.32 3.62 -11.97
CA TYR A 122 -20.29 2.60 -11.77
C TYR A 122 -19.35 2.92 -10.62
N THR A 123 -18.95 4.19 -10.44
CA THR A 123 -18.08 4.56 -9.32
C THR A 123 -18.78 4.40 -7.97
N ARG A 124 -20.09 4.67 -7.87
CA ARG A 124 -20.85 4.39 -6.63
C ARG A 124 -20.86 2.91 -6.29
N GLU A 125 -21.15 2.06 -7.27
CA GLU A 125 -21.14 0.61 -7.10
C GLU A 125 -19.76 0.10 -6.63
N LEU A 126 -18.68 0.61 -7.23
CA LEU A 126 -17.32 0.30 -6.82
C LEU A 126 -17.00 0.80 -5.40
N LEU A 127 -17.40 2.02 -5.04
CA LEU A 127 -17.17 2.58 -3.71
C LEU A 127 -17.99 1.90 -2.61
N ASP A 128 -19.13 1.30 -2.95
CA ASP A 128 -19.90 0.49 -2.00
C ASP A 128 -19.16 -0.80 -1.64
N ARG A 129 -18.34 -1.33 -2.55
CA ARG A 129 -17.53 -2.55 -2.37
C ARG A 129 -16.15 -2.27 -1.78
N ALA A 130 -15.49 -1.22 -2.25
CA ALA A 130 -14.11 -0.88 -1.90
C ALA A 130 -13.98 0.63 -1.74
N TRP A 131 -14.54 1.16 -0.65
CA TRP A 131 -14.58 2.60 -0.41
C TRP A 131 -13.18 3.24 -0.38
N ILE A 132 -12.15 2.50 0.03
CA ILE A 132 -10.78 2.99 0.10
C ILE A 132 -10.04 2.98 -1.25
N ASP A 133 -10.66 2.56 -2.36
CA ASP A 133 -10.00 2.52 -3.66
C ASP A 133 -9.81 3.95 -4.21
N TYR A 134 -8.56 4.43 -4.19
CA TYR A 134 -8.22 5.77 -4.67
C TYR A 134 -8.58 5.97 -6.15
N ARG A 135 -8.50 4.92 -6.99
CA ARG A 135 -8.74 5.00 -8.45
C ARG A 135 -10.18 5.36 -8.69
N VAL A 136 -11.07 4.75 -7.90
CA VAL A 136 -12.51 4.97 -7.97
C VAL A 136 -12.85 6.37 -7.48
N HIS A 137 -12.24 6.83 -6.37
CA HIS A 137 -12.38 8.22 -5.91
C HIS A 137 -11.88 9.23 -6.94
N HIS A 138 -10.72 9.00 -7.56
CA HIS A 138 -10.18 9.87 -8.61
C HIS A 138 -11.12 9.93 -9.82
N LEU A 139 -11.60 8.78 -10.30
CA LEU A 139 -12.54 8.71 -11.41
C LEU A 139 -13.87 9.39 -11.07
N ALA A 140 -14.39 9.21 -9.85
CA ALA A 140 -15.60 9.92 -9.40
C ALA A 140 -15.39 11.44 -9.43
N ALA A 141 -14.20 11.91 -9.02
CA ALA A 141 -13.87 13.33 -9.08
C ALA A 141 -13.91 13.88 -10.52
N ASP A 142 -13.34 13.13 -11.48
CA ASP A 142 -13.36 13.49 -12.90
C ASP A 142 -14.78 13.48 -13.49
N CYS A 143 -15.59 12.48 -13.13
CA CYS A 143 -16.97 12.38 -13.59
C CYS A 143 -17.85 13.49 -13.01
N TYR A 144 -17.68 13.87 -11.74
CA TYR A 144 -18.35 15.05 -11.16
C TYR A 144 -17.89 16.35 -11.83
N ALA A 145 -16.59 16.50 -12.13
CA ALA A 145 -16.09 17.67 -12.86
C ALA A 145 -16.74 17.78 -14.25
N GLY A 146 -16.88 16.65 -14.95
CA GLY A 146 -17.50 16.57 -16.27
C GLY A 146 -18.98 16.96 -16.32
N ILE A 147 -19.71 16.91 -15.19
CA ILE A 147 -21.08 17.43 -15.06
C ILE A 147 -21.15 18.77 -14.29
N ARG A 148 -20.03 19.45 -14.11
CA ARG A 148 -19.89 20.75 -13.42
C ARG A 148 -20.24 20.74 -11.93
N GLU A 149 -20.25 19.57 -11.29
CA GLU A 149 -20.44 19.41 -9.84
C GLU A 149 -19.12 19.60 -9.09
N ARG A 150 -18.61 20.83 -9.08
CA ARG A 150 -17.25 21.15 -8.60
C ARG A 150 -17.00 20.81 -7.14
N ALA A 151 -18.01 20.98 -6.27
CA ALA A 151 -17.88 20.68 -4.84
C ALA A 151 -17.67 19.17 -4.60
N LEU A 152 -18.47 18.33 -5.23
CA LEU A 152 -18.35 16.87 -5.13
C LEU A 152 -17.05 16.37 -5.78
N SER A 153 -16.67 16.98 -6.90
CA SER A 153 -15.37 16.72 -7.53
C SER A 153 -14.21 16.98 -6.56
N ALA A 154 -14.21 18.12 -5.87
CA ALA A 154 -13.17 18.48 -4.91
C ALA A 154 -13.11 17.52 -3.71
N VAL A 155 -14.28 17.10 -3.18
CA VAL A 155 -14.34 16.11 -2.07
C VAL A 155 -13.70 14.79 -2.50
N HIS A 156 -14.10 14.21 -3.62
CA HIS A 156 -13.56 12.93 -4.07
C HIS A 156 -12.07 13.02 -4.42
N ARG A 157 -11.62 14.14 -5.00
CA ARG A 157 -10.20 14.38 -5.27
C ARG A 157 -9.38 14.45 -3.98
N GLY A 158 -9.84 15.18 -2.98
CA GLY A 158 -9.18 15.26 -1.68
C GLY A 158 -9.09 13.91 -0.98
N ILE A 159 -10.12 13.07 -1.11
CA ILE A 159 -10.09 11.69 -0.60
C ILE A 159 -9.04 10.85 -1.33
N ALA A 160 -9.04 10.86 -2.67
CA ALA A 160 -8.06 10.11 -3.47
C ALA A 160 -6.61 10.50 -3.12
N GLU A 161 -6.32 11.79 -3.05
CA GLU A 161 -4.99 12.29 -2.69
C GLU A 161 -4.58 11.89 -1.26
N GLY A 162 -5.53 11.95 -0.32
CA GLY A 162 -5.31 11.54 1.07
C GLY A 162 -4.97 10.05 1.18
N LEU A 163 -5.73 9.20 0.50
CA LEU A 163 -5.50 7.76 0.44
C LEU A 163 -4.12 7.45 -0.18
N GLN A 164 -3.83 8.02 -1.34
CA GLN A 164 -2.54 7.86 -2.03
C GLN A 164 -1.35 8.26 -1.13
N LYS A 165 -1.40 9.45 -0.52
CA LYS A 165 -0.32 9.95 0.36
C LYS A 165 -0.10 9.03 1.56
N SER A 166 -1.16 8.42 2.08
CA SER A 166 -1.08 7.59 3.27
C SER A 166 -0.33 6.25 3.06
N ILE A 167 -0.17 5.77 1.83
CA ILE A 167 0.53 4.49 1.52
C ILE A 167 2.00 4.57 1.96
N GLY A 168 2.66 5.69 1.69
CA GLY A 168 4.08 5.89 2.01
C GLY A 168 4.39 6.55 3.35
N GLN A 169 3.38 6.83 4.19
CA GLN A 169 3.58 7.62 5.43
C GLN A 169 4.35 6.90 6.54
N VAL A 170 4.45 5.57 6.49
CA VAL A 170 5.07 4.77 7.56
C VAL A 170 6.10 3.84 6.96
N GLY A 171 7.37 4.09 7.29
CA GLY A 171 8.48 3.35 6.72
C GLY A 171 8.94 3.90 5.38
N SER A 172 10.00 3.32 4.84
CA SER A 172 10.62 3.74 3.59
C SER A 172 10.36 2.79 2.43
N GLY A 173 9.76 1.63 2.72
CA GLY A 173 9.66 0.50 1.82
C GLY A 173 11.03 -0.10 1.43
N ARG A 174 12.16 0.35 1.97
CA ARG A 174 13.49 -0.09 1.52
C ARG A 174 13.96 -1.40 2.16
N SER A 175 13.40 -1.75 3.31
CA SER A 175 13.63 -3.03 3.99
C SER A 175 12.31 -3.56 4.53
N ARG A 176 12.32 -4.81 4.98
CA ARG A 176 11.18 -5.47 5.62
C ARG A 176 10.69 -4.73 6.87
N GLU A 177 11.61 -4.29 7.73
CA GLU A 177 11.32 -3.58 8.99
C GLU A 177 10.71 -2.20 8.75
N LYS A 178 10.91 -1.67 7.54
CA LYS A 178 10.39 -0.39 7.09
C LYS A 178 9.41 -0.56 5.91
N ALA A 179 8.82 -1.74 5.76
CA ALA A 179 7.89 -2.03 4.67
C ALA A 179 6.67 -1.11 4.74
N TRP A 180 6.15 -0.72 3.58
CA TRP A 180 4.90 0.02 3.51
C TRP A 180 3.73 -0.92 3.71
N LYS A 181 2.78 -0.55 4.57
CA LYS A 181 1.59 -1.36 4.78
C LYS A 181 0.54 -1.05 3.71
N ILE A 182 0.11 -2.09 3.02
CA ILE A 182 -1.04 -2.04 2.11
C ILE A 182 -2.15 -2.96 2.59
N VAL A 183 -3.37 -2.57 2.31
CA VAL A 183 -4.59 -3.29 2.69
C VAL A 183 -5.36 -3.81 1.48
N ASP A 184 -4.94 -3.48 0.26
CA ASP A 184 -5.37 -4.17 -0.95
C ASP A 184 -4.24 -4.10 -2.01
N LEU A 185 -4.35 -4.91 -3.07
CA LEU A 185 -3.39 -4.85 -4.17
C LEU A 185 -3.57 -3.61 -5.07
N GLY A 186 -4.75 -3.01 -5.07
CA GLY A 186 -5.00 -1.73 -5.74
C GLY A 186 -4.08 -0.62 -5.24
N GLU A 187 -3.73 -0.61 -3.96
CA GLU A 187 -2.77 0.32 -3.34
C GLU A 187 -1.35 0.16 -3.88
N LEU A 188 -0.95 -1.05 -4.26
CA LEU A 188 0.32 -1.26 -4.95
C LEU A 188 0.29 -0.62 -6.34
N HIS A 189 -0.77 -0.88 -7.12
CA HIS A 189 -0.95 -0.26 -8.43
C HIS A 189 -1.07 1.27 -8.32
N THR A 190 -1.71 1.76 -7.26
CA THR A 190 -1.78 3.19 -6.91
C THR A 190 -0.41 3.81 -6.84
N TYR A 191 0.46 3.18 -6.07
CA TYR A 191 1.80 3.67 -5.86
C TYR A 191 2.59 3.64 -7.18
N ALA A 192 2.42 2.59 -7.98
CA ALA A 192 3.06 2.49 -9.29
C ALA A 192 2.63 3.62 -10.22
N GLU A 193 1.31 3.79 -10.44
CA GLU A 193 0.73 4.81 -11.31
C GLU A 193 1.12 6.23 -10.87
N ALA A 194 1.03 6.51 -9.57
CA ALA A 194 1.37 7.80 -8.98
C ALA A 194 2.82 8.26 -9.22
N ASN A 195 3.73 7.32 -9.42
CA ASN A 195 5.15 7.58 -9.61
C ASN A 195 5.60 7.25 -11.03
N GLU A 196 4.67 7.01 -11.96
CA GLU A 196 4.95 6.62 -13.34
C GLU A 196 5.86 5.38 -13.44
N PHE A 197 5.71 4.47 -12.48
CA PHE A 197 6.46 3.24 -12.42
C PHE A 197 5.70 2.09 -13.07
N ARG A 198 6.44 1.23 -13.77
CA ARG A 198 5.97 -0.11 -14.12
C ARG A 198 6.38 -1.09 -13.05
N ILE A 199 5.51 -2.05 -12.75
CA ILE A 199 5.87 -3.22 -11.96
C ILE A 199 6.61 -4.18 -12.88
N ASP A 200 7.89 -4.42 -12.60
CA ASP A 200 8.76 -5.30 -13.38
C ASP A 200 8.71 -6.74 -12.85
N SER A 201 8.78 -6.91 -11.53
CA SER A 201 8.61 -8.21 -10.89
C SER A 201 8.04 -8.09 -9.49
N THR A 202 7.39 -9.15 -9.03
CA THR A 202 6.89 -9.29 -7.66
C THR A 202 7.34 -10.62 -7.07
N ARG A 203 7.57 -10.65 -5.76
CA ARG A 203 7.94 -11.87 -5.04
C ARG A 203 7.33 -11.87 -3.65
N LEU A 204 6.54 -12.90 -3.36
CA LEU A 204 6.02 -13.14 -2.03
C LEU A 204 7.15 -13.62 -1.11
N VAL A 205 7.22 -13.06 0.09
CA VAL A 205 8.17 -13.44 1.14
C VAL A 205 7.40 -13.74 2.41
N ASP A 206 7.53 -14.99 2.82
CA ASP A 206 6.90 -15.56 4.00
C ASP A 206 7.88 -15.50 5.17
N HIS A 207 7.46 -14.88 6.28
CA HIS A 207 8.32 -14.76 7.46
C HIS A 207 7.74 -15.45 8.69
N ALA A 208 6.43 -15.33 8.89
CA ALA A 208 5.69 -16.02 9.94
C ALA A 208 4.26 -16.29 9.45
N VAL A 209 3.49 -17.06 10.24
CA VAL A 209 2.10 -17.43 9.91
C VAL A 209 1.23 -16.21 9.58
N ARG A 210 1.48 -15.07 10.24
CA ARG A 210 0.72 -13.82 10.06
C ARG A 210 1.51 -12.67 9.47
N GLU A 211 2.76 -12.91 9.05
CA GLU A 211 3.63 -11.88 8.49
C GLU A 211 3.97 -12.24 7.05
N ARG A 212 3.38 -11.49 6.13
CA ARG A 212 3.54 -11.68 4.69
C ARG A 212 4.03 -10.38 4.08
N TYR A 213 5.06 -10.48 3.25
CA TYR A 213 5.62 -9.33 2.56
C TYR A 213 5.62 -9.55 1.06
N LEU A 214 5.30 -8.51 0.30
CA LEU A 214 5.53 -8.46 -1.13
C LEU A 214 6.77 -7.62 -1.42
N VAL A 215 7.75 -8.21 -2.08
CA VAL A 215 8.88 -7.47 -2.64
C VAL A 215 8.55 -7.15 -4.08
N VAL A 216 8.54 -5.87 -4.42
CA VAL A 216 8.21 -5.39 -5.78
C VAL A 216 9.41 -4.66 -6.33
N VAL A 217 9.77 -4.98 -7.57
CA VAL A 217 10.73 -4.22 -8.36
C VAL A 217 9.94 -3.34 -9.31
N PHE A 218 10.11 -2.04 -9.16
CA PHE A 218 9.57 -1.03 -10.07
C PHE A 218 10.63 -0.59 -11.06
N ARG A 219 10.22 -0.21 -12.26
CA ARG A 219 11.05 0.46 -13.26
C ARG A 219 10.42 1.78 -13.67
N ASP A 220 11.20 2.86 -13.68
CA ASP A 220 10.78 4.17 -14.19
C ASP A 220 10.95 4.28 -15.71
N ALA A 221 10.53 5.42 -16.28
CA ALA A 221 10.64 5.69 -17.71
C ALA A 221 12.08 5.81 -18.23
N LEU A 222 13.05 6.07 -17.35
CA LEU A 222 14.48 6.17 -17.66
C LEU A 222 15.21 4.81 -17.53
N GLY A 223 14.50 3.75 -17.14
CA GLY A 223 15.06 2.42 -16.88
C GLY A 223 15.64 2.25 -15.48
N GLY A 224 15.47 3.23 -14.58
CA GLY A 224 15.87 3.14 -13.19
C GLY A 224 15.04 2.11 -12.43
N GLU A 225 15.71 1.25 -11.65
CA GLU A 225 15.06 0.20 -10.88
C GLU A 225 14.95 0.53 -9.40
N TYR A 226 13.78 0.26 -8.82
CA TYR A 226 13.48 0.51 -7.42
C TYR A 226 12.84 -0.71 -6.77
N ARG A 227 13.56 -1.32 -5.84
CA ARG A 227 12.98 -2.37 -4.99
C ARG A 227 12.23 -1.74 -3.81
N ARG A 228 11.02 -2.22 -3.55
CA ARG A 228 10.25 -1.87 -2.35
C ARG A 228 9.65 -3.10 -1.68
N TRP A 229 9.49 -3.00 -0.38
CA TRP A 229 8.87 -3.97 0.50
C TRP A 229 7.49 -3.44 0.93
N PHE A 230 6.49 -4.30 0.78
CA PHE A 230 5.13 -4.05 1.20
C PHE A 230 4.73 -5.09 2.22
N ASP A 231 4.24 -4.66 3.38
CA ASP A 231 3.55 -5.52 4.33
C ASP A 231 2.12 -5.74 3.82
N ILE A 232 1.85 -6.98 3.42
CA ILE A 232 0.56 -7.43 2.88
C ILE A 232 -0.19 -8.32 3.86
N SER A 233 0.21 -8.31 5.14
CA SER A 233 -0.36 -9.21 6.15
C SER A 233 -1.87 -9.01 6.29
N ALA A 234 -2.35 -7.77 6.18
CA ALA A 234 -3.78 -7.44 6.22
C ALA A 234 -4.60 -8.07 5.08
N ILE A 235 -3.96 -8.34 3.94
CA ILE A 235 -4.61 -8.97 2.79
C ILE A 235 -4.80 -10.48 3.03
N PHE A 236 -3.86 -11.12 3.73
CA PHE A 236 -3.83 -12.58 3.92
C PHE A 236 -4.56 -13.06 5.17
N ILE A 237 -4.74 -12.23 6.21
CA ILE A 237 -5.41 -12.63 7.46
C ILE A 237 -6.88 -13.06 7.22
N GLU A 238 -7.60 -12.38 6.32
CA GLU A 238 -8.98 -12.73 5.98
C GLU A 238 -9.07 -14.05 5.21
N GLN A 239 -8.21 -14.23 4.19
CA GLN A 239 -8.25 -15.38 3.28
C GLN A 239 -7.91 -16.71 3.96
N PHE A 240 -7.26 -16.67 5.12
CA PHE A 240 -6.83 -17.84 5.87
C PHE A 240 -7.31 -17.87 7.31
N SER A 241 -8.25 -16.99 7.69
CA SER A 241 -8.86 -17.02 9.03
C SER A 241 -9.45 -18.40 9.38
N TYR A 242 -9.87 -19.18 8.38
CA TYR A 242 -10.33 -20.57 8.49
C TYR A 242 -9.21 -21.63 8.46
N LEU A 243 -8.00 -21.30 7.99
CA LEU A 243 -6.82 -22.20 8.09
C LEU A 243 -6.00 -21.97 9.37
N ILE A 244 -6.21 -20.84 10.05
CA ILE A 244 -5.66 -20.59 11.38
C ILE A 244 -6.61 -21.23 12.41
N ASP A 245 -6.67 -22.56 12.40
CA ASP A 245 -7.23 -23.32 13.52
C ASP A 245 -6.26 -23.12 14.71
N PRO A 246 -6.73 -22.69 15.90
CA PRO A 246 -5.91 -22.66 17.11
C PRO A 246 -5.23 -24.01 17.41
N ALA A 247 -5.78 -25.12 16.94
CA ALA A 247 -5.11 -26.42 16.95
C ALA A 247 -3.89 -26.46 16.02
N GLN A 248 -3.99 -25.94 14.80
CA GLN A 248 -2.87 -25.86 13.87
C GLN A 248 -1.77 -24.93 14.36
N GLU A 249 -2.11 -23.81 15.02
CA GLU A 249 -1.12 -22.90 15.63
C GLU A 249 -0.35 -23.59 16.79
N ARG A 250 -1.02 -24.47 17.55
CA ARG A 250 -0.35 -25.32 18.55
C ARG A 250 0.57 -26.34 17.90
N VAL A 251 0.13 -27.00 16.83
CA VAL A 251 0.93 -27.97 16.07
C VAL A 251 2.16 -27.31 15.44
N ASP A 252 2.02 -26.13 14.82
CA ASP A 252 3.12 -25.40 14.19
C ASP A 252 4.12 -24.86 15.23
N LYS A 253 3.65 -24.51 16.42
CA LYS A 253 4.50 -24.14 17.55
C LYS A 253 5.28 -25.34 18.07
N GLU A 254 4.59 -26.46 18.28
CA GLU A 254 5.18 -27.72 18.73
C GLU A 254 6.20 -28.28 17.71
N MET A 255 5.88 -28.26 16.42
CA MET A 255 6.81 -28.60 15.32
C MET A 255 8.07 -27.74 15.36
N ARG A 256 7.94 -26.41 15.54
CA ARG A 256 9.08 -25.49 15.62
C ARG A 256 9.95 -25.76 16.85
N GLU A 257 9.34 -26.04 17.99
CA GLU A 257 10.05 -26.37 19.24
C GLU A 257 10.75 -27.74 19.13
N ASN A 258 10.10 -28.73 18.54
CA ASN A 258 10.67 -30.07 18.31
C ASN A 258 11.81 -30.05 17.28
N TYR A 259 11.71 -29.23 16.23
CA TYR A 259 12.80 -29.02 15.27
C TYR A 259 14.01 -28.37 15.95
N LYS A 260 13.81 -27.29 16.72
CA LYS A 260 14.89 -26.63 17.47
C LYS A 260 15.53 -27.53 18.52
N ALA A 261 14.76 -28.43 19.12
CA ALA A 261 15.25 -29.39 20.10
C ALA A 261 15.91 -30.64 19.47
N GLY A 262 16.01 -30.72 18.14
CA GLY A 262 16.59 -31.87 17.44
C GLY A 262 15.78 -33.17 17.58
N ARG A 263 14.50 -33.08 17.95
CA ARG A 263 13.62 -34.23 18.25
C ARG A 263 12.92 -34.80 17.03
N LEU A 264 12.96 -34.10 15.90
CA LEU A 264 12.45 -34.64 14.64
C LEU A 264 13.57 -35.46 13.98
N GLY A 265 13.48 -36.80 14.12
CA GLY A 265 14.27 -37.73 13.33
C GLY A 265 13.99 -37.55 11.84
N LYS A 266 14.99 -37.86 11.00
CA LYS A 266 14.91 -37.78 9.53
C LYS A 266 13.58 -38.34 9.03
N ILE A 267 12.75 -37.48 8.45
CA ILE A 267 11.47 -37.87 7.86
C ILE A 267 11.77 -38.52 6.51
N ASP A 268 11.42 -39.80 6.36
CA ASP A 268 11.33 -40.44 5.05
C ASP A 268 10.13 -39.85 4.30
N VAL A 269 10.39 -39.24 3.15
CA VAL A 269 9.46 -38.39 2.39
C VAL A 269 8.40 -39.19 1.61
N GLU A 270 8.28 -40.50 1.83
CA GLU A 270 7.51 -41.38 0.92
C GLU A 270 6.13 -41.84 1.42
N ALA A 271 5.74 -41.55 2.67
CA ALA A 271 4.54 -42.17 3.25
C ALA A 271 3.28 -41.28 3.39
N ASP A 272 3.32 -39.98 3.06
CA ASP A 272 2.16 -39.11 3.28
C ASP A 272 1.79 -38.33 2.01
N LYS A 273 1.15 -39.03 1.06
CA LYS A 273 0.41 -38.38 -0.02
C LYS A 273 -1.03 -38.15 0.46
N PRO A 274 -1.51 -36.89 0.54
CA PRO A 274 -2.91 -36.65 0.83
C PRO A 274 -3.77 -37.27 -0.27
N VAL A 275 -4.82 -37.99 0.14
CA VAL A 275 -5.85 -38.51 -0.77
C VAL A 275 -6.63 -37.33 -1.34
N ILE A 276 -6.20 -36.83 -2.49
CA ILE A 276 -6.96 -35.88 -3.31
C ILE A 276 -8.06 -36.68 -4.02
N THR A 277 -9.26 -36.67 -3.46
CA THR A 277 -10.45 -37.19 -4.16
C THR A 277 -10.72 -36.36 -5.41
N LYS A 278 -11.10 -36.99 -6.54
CA LYS A 278 -11.38 -36.31 -7.82
C LYS A 278 -12.40 -35.16 -7.74
N GLU A 279 -13.15 -35.06 -6.65
CA GLU A 279 -14.14 -34.01 -6.39
C GLU A 279 -13.53 -32.68 -5.90
N SER A 280 -12.33 -32.68 -5.29
CA SER A 280 -11.65 -31.46 -4.82
C SER A 280 -10.86 -30.72 -5.92
N LEU A 281 -10.77 -31.29 -7.13
CA LEU A 281 -10.08 -30.72 -8.29
C LEU A 281 -10.99 -29.96 -9.27
N LYS A 282 -12.23 -29.61 -8.90
CA LYS A 282 -13.14 -28.80 -9.75
C LYS A 282 -13.00 -27.27 -9.59
N ARG A 283 -11.90 -26.76 -9.05
CA ARG A 283 -11.60 -25.32 -9.08
C ARG A 283 -10.30 -25.10 -9.82
N GLU A 284 -10.33 -24.21 -10.82
CA GLU A 284 -9.18 -23.94 -11.68
C GLU A 284 -7.94 -23.59 -10.84
N PRO A 285 -6.74 -24.03 -11.27
CA PRO A 285 -5.50 -23.68 -10.59
C PRO A 285 -5.35 -22.15 -10.53
N VAL A 286 -5.00 -21.64 -9.35
CA VAL A 286 -4.72 -20.21 -9.10
C VAL A 286 -3.61 -19.67 -10.01
N GLU A 287 -2.79 -20.54 -10.60
CA GLU A 287 -1.77 -20.19 -11.59
C GLU A 287 -2.33 -19.59 -12.89
N LYS A 288 -3.61 -19.83 -13.23
CA LYS A 288 -4.26 -19.17 -14.38
C LYS A 288 -4.76 -17.75 -14.11
N LEU A 289 -4.88 -17.33 -12.85
CA LEU A 289 -5.32 -15.97 -12.49
C LEU A 289 -4.24 -14.90 -12.72
N PHE A 290 -2.99 -15.31 -13.00
CA PHE A 290 -1.84 -14.41 -13.17
C PHE A 290 -1.24 -14.43 -14.59
N SER A 291 -1.87 -15.12 -15.55
CA SER A 291 -1.49 -15.04 -16.95
C SER A 291 -2.33 -13.94 -17.63
N MET A 292 -1.74 -12.76 -17.84
CA MET A 292 -2.33 -11.80 -18.79
C MET A 292 -2.21 -12.39 -20.21
N PRO A 293 -3.27 -12.39 -21.04
CA PRO A 293 -3.08 -12.60 -22.46
C PRO A 293 -2.28 -11.42 -23.01
N GLU A 294 -1.12 -11.71 -23.60
CA GLU A 294 -0.51 -10.85 -24.59
C GLU A 294 -1.52 -10.71 -25.75
N GLU A 295 -1.62 -9.51 -26.31
CA GLU A 295 -2.58 -9.06 -27.36
C GLU A 295 -3.83 -8.34 -26.82
N PHE A 296 -3.75 -7.00 -26.83
CA PHE A 296 -4.63 -6.04 -27.54
C PHE A 296 -4.29 -4.60 -27.11
#